data_AF-A0A3D8PL84-F1
#
_entry.id   AF-A0A3D8PL84-F1
#
_cell.length_a   1.000
_cell.length_b   1.000
_cell.length_c   1.000
_cell.angle_alpha   90.00
_cell.angle_beta   90.00
_cell.angle_gamma   90.00
#
_symmetry.space_group_name_H-M   'P 1'
#
loop_
_entity.id
_entity.type
_entity.pdbx_description
1 polymer ?
#
loop_
_entity_poly.entity_id
_entity_poly.type
_entity_poly.pdbx_seq_one_letter_code
_entity_poly.pdbx_strand_id
1 'polypeptide(L)'
;MSVKDRKKWGNILEKWTPYFIITCIFIGAVLGSFLAYIFQGEFPYEVLIGGLVATIILTVIQLIRQKRKRNNLPEADEQVIHNVFRFLAYTSHISLAILLVALAVFTLLGNESISILYLWFFFFAYIWIVGIGALIIKRR
;
A
#
# COMPACT_ATOMS: atom_id res chain seq x y z
N MET A 1 -0.34 -12.31 41.37
CA MET A 1 -0.93 -12.19 40.01
C MET A 1 -1.22 -13.58 39.47
N SER A 2 -2.48 -13.89 39.15
CA SER A 2 -2.87 -15.24 38.75
C SER A 2 -2.38 -15.60 37.34
N VAL A 3 -2.30 -16.89 37.01
CA VAL A 3 -1.93 -17.37 35.66
C VAL A 3 -2.90 -16.83 34.58
N LYS A 4 -4.18 -16.65 34.94
CA LYS A 4 -5.19 -16.02 34.06
C LYS A 4 -4.88 -14.55 33.79
N ASP A 5 -4.42 -13.81 34.80
CA ASP A 5 -4.05 -12.40 34.65
C ASP A 5 -2.84 -12.26 33.72
N ARG A 6 -1.79 -13.08 33.89
CA ARG A 6 -0.61 -13.06 33.01
C ARG A 6 -0.97 -13.30 31.54
N LYS A 7 -1.87 -14.25 31.27
CA LYS A 7 -2.33 -14.54 29.89
C LYS A 7 -3.15 -13.39 29.30
N LYS A 8 -3.99 -12.73 30.10
CA LYS A 8 -4.78 -11.56 29.69
C LYS A 8 -3.88 -10.38 29.33
N TRP A 9 -2.91 -10.05 30.17
CA TRP A 9 -1.95 -8.96 29.91
C TRP A 9 -1.03 -9.26 28.72
N GLY A 10 -0.60 -10.51 28.54
CA GLY A 10 0.20 -10.93 27.39
C GLY A 10 -0.52 -10.69 26.05
N ASN A 11 -1.79 -11.08 25.94
CA ASN A 11 -2.59 -10.87 24.72
C ASN A 11 -2.85 -9.37 24.43
N ILE A 12 -3.01 -8.56 25.47
CA ILE A 12 -3.16 -7.11 25.32
C ILE A 12 -1.84 -6.52 24.80
N LEU A 13 -0.71 -6.85 25.42
CA LEU A 13 0.60 -6.35 25.00
C LEU A 13 0.90 -6.74 23.56
N GLU A 14 0.71 -8.01 23.18
CA GLU A 14 0.98 -8.48 21.81
C GLU A 14 0.17 -7.72 20.74
N LYS A 15 -1.03 -7.26 21.09
CA LYS A 15 -1.88 -6.45 20.20
C LYS A 15 -1.39 -5.01 20.06
N TRP A 16 -0.88 -4.40 21.14
CA TRP A 16 -0.51 -2.97 21.16
C TRP A 16 0.96 -2.71 20.80
N THR A 17 1.87 -3.67 21.02
CA THR A 17 3.30 -3.53 20.71
C THR A 17 3.56 -3.05 19.27
N PRO A 18 2.91 -3.59 18.22
CA PRO A 18 3.18 -3.14 16.86
C PRO A 18 2.75 -1.70 16.59
N TYR A 19 1.62 -1.26 17.15
CA TYR A 19 1.19 0.14 17.03
C TYR A 19 2.12 1.08 17.78
N PHE A 20 2.62 0.66 18.94
CA PHE A 20 3.63 1.41 19.68
C PHE A 20 4.92 1.59 18.85
N ILE A 21 5.41 0.52 18.22
CA ILE A 21 6.59 0.57 17.33
C ILE A 21 6.36 1.54 16.17
N ILE A 22 5.20 1.46 15.50
CA ILE A 22 4.85 2.37 14.39
C ILE A 22 4.86 3.83 14.84
N THR A 23 4.30 4.13 16.01
CA THR A 23 4.31 5.48 16.59
C THR A 23 5.74 5.94 16.93
N CYS A 24 6.58 5.06 17.49
CA CYS A 24 7.98 5.39 17.75
C CYS A 24 8.76 5.69 16.47
N ILE A 25 8.50 4.96 15.37
CA ILE A 25 9.11 5.23 14.06
C ILE A 25 8.71 6.63 13.57
N PHE A 26 7.42 6.98 13.67
CA PHE A 26 6.95 8.31 13.26
C PHE A 26 7.55 9.43 14.10
N ILE A 27 7.56 9.26 15.42
CA ILE A 27 8.19 10.22 16.35
C ILE A 27 9.69 10.36 16.02
N GLY A 28 10.38 9.26 15.72
CA GLY A 28 11.77 9.29 15.29
C GLY A 28 11.97 10.10 14.00
N ALA A 29 11.10 9.96 13.01
CA ALA A 29 11.15 10.75 11.78
C ALA A 29 10.90 12.25 12.04
N VAL A 30 9.96 12.59 12.93
CA VAL A 30 9.70 13.98 13.33
C VAL A 30 10.89 14.58 14.07
N LEU A 31 11.42 13.89 15.08
CA LEU A 31 12.59 14.34 15.84
C LEU A 31 13.84 14.45 14.98
N GLY A 32 14.06 13.51 14.06
CA GLY A 32 15.15 13.56 13.08
C GLY A 32 15.03 14.77 12.15
N SER A 33 13.81 15.09 11.72
CA SER A 33 13.54 16.28 10.88
C SER A 33 13.81 17.59 11.64
N PHE A 34 13.43 17.66 12.92
CA PHE A 34 13.76 18.80 13.78
C PHE A 34 15.25 18.95 14.02
N LEU A 35 15.97 17.84 14.22
CA LEU A 35 17.41 17.86 14.41
C LEU A 35 18.12 18.34 13.14
N ALA A 36 17.72 17.83 11.97
CA ALA A 36 18.23 18.28 10.68
C ALA A 36 17.98 19.79 10.46
N TYR A 37 16.80 20.30 10.82
CA TYR A 37 16.49 21.72 10.75
C TYR A 37 17.44 22.58 11.60
N ILE A 38 17.79 22.15 12.81
CA ILE A 38 18.74 22.88 13.69
C ILE A 38 20.14 22.96 13.07
N PHE A 39 20.59 21.91 12.39
CA PHE A 39 21.93 21.86 11.80
C PHE A 39 22.02 22.46 10.38
N GLN A 40 20.96 22.34 9.59
CA GLN A 40 20.97 22.70 8.17
C GLN A 40 20.19 23.99 7.88
N GLY A 41 19.38 24.49 8.82
CA GLY A 41 18.57 25.71 8.67
C GLY A 41 17.32 25.55 7.78
N GLU A 42 17.22 24.45 7.03
CA GLU A 42 16.06 24.12 6.20
C GLU A 42 15.33 22.89 6.73
N PHE A 43 14.00 22.93 6.69
CA PHE A 43 13.18 21.85 7.21
C PHE A 43 13.01 20.76 6.13
N PRO A 44 13.40 19.49 6.39
CA PRO A 44 13.34 18.44 5.38
C PRO A 44 11.92 17.88 5.24
N TYR A 45 11.06 18.59 4.52
CA TYR A 45 9.67 18.20 4.28
C TYR A 45 9.54 16.82 3.63
N GLU A 46 10.51 16.43 2.80
CA GLU A 46 10.56 15.12 2.15
C GLU A 46 10.60 13.98 3.18
N VAL A 47 11.40 14.14 4.24
CA VAL A 47 11.54 13.14 5.32
C VAL A 47 10.26 13.05 6.13
N LEU A 48 9.63 14.18 6.43
CA LEU A 48 8.37 14.22 7.17
C LEU A 48 7.23 13.54 6.38
N ILE A 49 7.10 13.88 5.09
CA ILE A 49 6.08 13.30 4.20
C ILE A 49 6.34 11.80 4.04
N GLY A 50 7.59 11.39 3.80
CA GLY A 50 7.97 9.98 3.72
C GLY A 50 7.64 9.21 5.00
N GLY A 51 7.95 9.80 6.17
CA GLY A 51 7.60 9.25 7.47
C GLY A 51 6.10 9.06 7.65
N LEU A 52 5.30 10.08 7.31
CA LEU A 52 3.84 10.02 7.40
C LEU A 52 3.24 8.92 6.51
N VAL A 53 3.70 8.84 5.26
CA VAL A 53 3.27 7.81 4.31
C VAL A 53 3.61 6.41 4.82
N ALA A 54 4.85 6.21 5.31
CA ALA A 54 5.26 4.93 5.88
C ALA A 54 4.41 4.54 7.09
N THR A 55 4.10 5.48 7.99
CA THR A 55 3.23 5.26 9.15
C THR A 55 1.83 4.82 8.75
N ILE A 56 1.23 5.45 7.73
CA ILE A 56 -0.09 5.07 7.22
C ILE A 56 -0.04 3.64 6.66
N ILE A 57 0.94 3.34 5.82
CA ILE A 57 1.10 2.00 5.21
C ILE A 57 1.27 0.93 6.29
N LEU A 58 2.17 1.13 7.25
CA LEU A 58 2.41 0.18 8.33
C LEU A 58 1.17 -0.01 9.22
N THR A 59 0.42 1.05 9.48
CA THR A 59 -0.83 0.99 10.25
C THR A 59 -1.88 0.16 9.51
N VAL A 60 -2.05 0.37 8.19
CA VAL A 60 -2.96 -0.42 7.36
C VAL A 60 -2.56 -1.90 7.33
N ILE A 61 -1.27 -2.20 7.14
CA ILE A 61 -0.75 -3.58 7.18
C ILE A 61 -1.04 -4.23 8.54
N GLN A 62 -0.81 -3.51 9.64
CA GLN A 62 -1.05 -4.02 10.98
C GLN A 62 -2.54 -4.27 11.26
N LEU A 63 -3.43 -3.39 10.79
CA LEU A 63 -4.88 -3.58 10.86
C LEU A 63 -5.33 -4.83 10.09
N ILE A 64 -4.78 -5.06 8.90
CA ILE A 64 -5.05 -6.26 8.09
C ILE A 64 -4.55 -7.51 8.82
N ARG A 65 -3.31 -7.51 9.32
CA ARG A 65 -2.72 -8.62 10.07
C ARG A 65 -3.53 -8.97 11.32
N GLN A 66 -3.98 -7.96 12.06
CA GLN A 66 -4.76 -8.18 13.27
C GLN A 66 -6.16 -8.75 12.96
N LYS A 67 -6.82 -8.27 11.91
CA LYS A 67 -8.07 -8.88 11.42
C LYS A 67 -7.84 -10.32 10.98
N ARG A 68 -6.68 -10.63 10.42
CA ARG A 68 -6.33 -11.97 9.95
C ARG A 68 -5.98 -12.95 11.06
N LYS A 69 -5.21 -12.57 12.09
CA LYS A 69 -4.95 -13.43 13.27
C LYS A 69 -6.23 -13.90 13.97
N ARG A 70 -7.36 -13.22 13.74
CA ARG A 70 -8.69 -13.64 14.24
C ARG A 70 -9.29 -14.82 13.46
N ASN A 71 -8.88 -15.04 12.22
CA ASN A 71 -9.37 -16.12 11.36
C ASN A 71 -8.24 -17.12 11.07
N ASN A 72 -8.35 -18.34 11.61
CA ASN A 72 -7.38 -19.43 11.43
C ASN A 72 -7.43 -20.10 10.04
N LEU A 73 -7.88 -19.40 9.00
CA LEU A 73 -7.98 -19.93 7.65
C LEU A 73 -6.69 -19.65 6.86
N PRO A 74 -6.25 -20.57 5.97
CA PRO A 74 -5.09 -20.35 5.09
C PRO A 74 -5.25 -19.06 4.26
N GLU A 75 -4.13 -18.37 3.98
CA GLU A 75 -4.12 -17.01 3.42
C GLU A 75 -4.74 -16.88 2.04
N ALA A 76 -4.58 -17.94 1.26
CA ALA A 76 -5.05 -18.07 -0.10
C ALA A 76 -5.16 -19.57 -0.35
N ASP A 77 -6.37 -20.00 -0.66
CA ASP A 77 -6.58 -21.32 -1.25
C ASP A 77 -6.03 -21.30 -2.69
N GLU A 78 -5.72 -22.46 -3.27
CA GLU A 78 -5.24 -22.58 -4.66
C GLU A 78 -6.18 -21.84 -5.63
N GLN A 79 -7.49 -21.88 -5.33
CA GLN A 79 -8.51 -21.18 -6.09
C GLN A 79 -8.39 -19.64 -6.00
N VAL A 80 -8.04 -19.09 -4.84
CA VAL A 80 -7.85 -17.65 -4.65
C VAL A 80 -6.61 -17.18 -5.41
N ILE A 81 -5.52 -17.96 -5.34
CA ILE A 81 -4.29 -17.66 -6.09
C ILE A 81 -4.58 -17.68 -7.59
N HIS A 82 -5.27 -18.72 -8.07
CA HIS A 82 -5.63 -18.84 -9.47
C HIS A 82 -6.50 -17.67 -9.97
N ASN A 83 -7.52 -17.29 -9.19
CA ASN A 83 -8.41 -16.17 -9.54
C ASN A 83 -7.68 -14.82 -9.57
N VAL A 84 -6.82 -14.56 -8.59
CA VAL A 84 -6.00 -13.33 -8.55
C VAL A 84 -5.04 -13.30 -9.74
N PHE A 85 -4.37 -14.42 -10.05
CA PHE A 85 -3.46 -14.51 -11.19
C PHE A 85 -4.18 -14.27 -12.52
N ARG A 86 -5.34 -14.90 -12.70
CA ARG A 86 -6.18 -14.74 -13.90
C ARG A 86 -6.66 -13.29 -14.06
N PHE A 87 -7.06 -12.65 -12.96
CA PHE A 87 -7.42 -11.23 -12.97
C PHE A 87 -6.25 -10.33 -13.35
N LEU A 88 -5.07 -10.55 -12.78
CA LEU A 88 -3.86 -9.79 -13.10
C LEU A 88 -3.49 -9.94 -14.58
N ALA A 89 -3.55 -11.17 -15.11
CA ALA A 89 -3.28 -11.45 -16.51
C ALA A 89 -4.28 -10.75 -17.44
N TYR A 90 -5.59 -10.86 -17.20
CA TYR A 90 -6.56 -10.18 -18.06
C TYR A 90 -6.47 -8.67 -17.96
N THR A 91 -6.37 -8.13 -16.75
CA THR A 91 -6.35 -6.67 -16.54
C THR A 91 -5.12 -6.06 -17.20
N SER A 92 -3.95 -6.70 -17.10
CA SER A 92 -2.73 -6.20 -17.76
C SER A 92 -2.85 -6.19 -19.29
N HIS A 93 -3.37 -7.25 -19.89
CA HIS A 93 -3.53 -7.34 -21.34
C HIS A 93 -4.62 -6.39 -21.86
N ILE A 94 -5.74 -6.26 -21.13
CA ILE A 94 -6.81 -5.31 -21.47
C ILE A 94 -6.28 -3.88 -21.39
N SER A 95 -5.56 -3.52 -20.31
CA SER A 95 -4.98 -2.19 -20.17
C SER A 95 -3.94 -1.90 -21.26
N LEU A 96 -3.09 -2.88 -21.60
CA LEU A 96 -2.15 -2.73 -22.70
C LEU A 96 -2.86 -2.54 -24.05
N ALA A 97 -3.91 -3.31 -24.32
CA ALA A 97 -4.71 -3.17 -25.54
C ALA A 97 -5.37 -1.79 -25.62
N ILE A 98 -5.96 -1.31 -24.52
CA ILE A 98 -6.55 0.04 -24.46
C ILE A 98 -5.48 1.11 -24.73
N LEU A 99 -4.30 0.97 -24.12
CA LEU A 99 -3.19 1.91 -24.33
C LEU A 99 -2.75 1.94 -25.80
N LEU A 100 -2.56 0.77 -26.42
CA LEU A 100 -2.16 0.66 -27.82
C LEU A 100 -3.22 1.25 -28.77
N VAL A 101 -4.50 0.95 -28.54
CA VAL A 101 -5.59 1.52 -29.34
C VAL A 101 -5.66 3.03 -29.17
N ALA A 102 -5.53 3.55 -27.95
CA ALA A 102 -5.53 4.99 -27.70
C ALA A 102 -4.36 5.68 -28.43
N LEU A 103 -3.14 5.13 -28.34
CA LEU A 103 -1.98 5.66 -29.05
C LEU A 103 -2.19 5.64 -30.56
N ALA A 104 -2.68 4.53 -31.12
CA ALA A 104 -2.95 4.43 -32.55
C ALA A 104 -3.98 5.48 -33.01
N VAL A 105 -5.05 5.70 -32.24
CA VAL A 105 -6.04 6.75 -32.53
C VAL A 105 -5.40 8.14 -32.50
N PHE A 106 -4.58 8.46 -31.49
CA PHE A 106 -3.88 9.75 -31.44
C PHE A 106 -2.95 9.96 -32.62
N THR A 107 -2.24 8.91 -33.05
CA THR A 107 -1.38 8.95 -34.25
C THR A 107 -2.19 9.17 -35.51
N LEU A 108 -3.34 8.49 -35.68
CA LEU A 108 -4.22 8.66 -36.84
C LEU A 108 -4.85 10.06 -36.89
N LEU A 109 -5.03 10.72 -35.74
CA LEU A 109 -5.47 12.11 -35.64
C LEU A 109 -4.36 13.13 -35.94
N GLY A 110 -3.15 12.67 -36.31
CA GLY A 110 -2.02 13.53 -36.67
C GLY A 110 -1.25 14.08 -35.47
N ASN A 111 -1.45 13.54 -34.26
CA ASN A 111 -0.65 13.95 -33.11
C ASN A 111 0.70 13.23 -33.15
N GLU A 112 1.77 13.98 -33.40
CA GLU A 112 3.14 13.46 -33.45
C GLU A 112 3.72 13.21 -32.05
N SER A 113 3.16 13.83 -31.01
CA SER A 113 3.59 13.66 -29.64
C SER A 113 2.43 13.76 -28.65
N ILE A 114 2.58 13.10 -27.52
CA ILE A 114 1.65 13.18 -26.38
C ILE A 114 2.41 13.58 -25.13
N SER A 115 1.76 14.36 -24.27
CA SER A 115 2.35 14.70 -22.97
C SER A 115 2.50 13.45 -22.12
N ILE A 116 3.69 13.31 -21.51
CA ILE A 116 4.02 12.21 -20.59
C ILE A 116 3.06 12.18 -19.39
N LEU A 117 2.46 13.33 -19.03
CA LEU A 117 1.45 13.41 -17.96
C LEU A 117 0.24 12.51 -18.22
N TYR A 118 -0.21 12.37 -19.47
CA TYR A 118 -1.35 11.50 -19.79
C TYR A 118 -1.02 10.01 -19.57
N LEU A 119 0.22 9.62 -19.88
CA LEU A 119 0.72 8.26 -19.58
C LEU A 119 0.80 8.03 -18.07
N TRP A 120 1.27 9.01 -17.31
CA TRP A 120 1.29 8.92 -15.84
C TRP A 120 -0.10 8.69 -15.27
N PHE A 121 -1.10 9.47 -15.69
CA PHE A 121 -2.48 9.28 -15.22
C PHE A 121 -3.01 7.89 -15.56
N PHE A 122 -2.73 7.38 -16.76
CA PHE A 122 -3.11 6.04 -17.15
C PHE A 122 -2.48 4.96 -16.26
N PHE A 123 -1.16 5.03 -16.02
CA PHE A 123 -0.47 4.04 -15.19
C PHE A 123 -0.86 4.12 -13.70
N PHE A 124 -1.09 5.32 -13.17
CA PHE A 124 -1.62 5.46 -11.82
C PHE A 124 -3.01 4.84 -11.70
N ALA A 125 -3.92 5.13 -12.64
CA ALA A 125 -5.24 4.52 -12.65
C ALA A 125 -5.15 2.99 -12.74
N TYR A 126 -4.27 2.45 -13.60
CA TYR A 126 -4.01 1.02 -13.69
C TYR A 126 -3.57 0.41 -12.37
N ILE A 127 -2.59 0.99 -11.67
CA ILE A 127 -2.09 0.49 -10.38
C ILE A 127 -3.21 0.46 -9.34
N TRP A 128 -4.02 1.52 -9.26
CA TRP A 128 -5.16 1.58 -8.33
C TRP A 128 -6.24 0.55 -8.66
N ILE A 129 -6.63 0.41 -9.94
CA ILE A 129 -7.62 -0.57 -10.40
C ILE A 129 -7.13 -2.00 -10.09
N VAL A 130 -5.88 -2.31 -10.40
CA VAL A 130 -5.30 -3.63 -10.14
C VAL A 130 -5.18 -3.89 -8.65
N GLY A 131 -4.67 -2.93 -7.87
CA GLY A 131 -4.52 -3.09 -6.43
C GLY A 131 -5.84 -3.30 -5.71
N ILE A 132 -6.85 -2.47 -5.99
CA ILE A 132 -8.18 -2.59 -5.39
C ILE A 132 -8.88 -3.86 -5.91
N GLY A 133 -8.82 -4.12 -7.22
CA GLY A 133 -9.46 -5.29 -7.83
C GLY A 133 -8.90 -6.61 -7.29
N ALA A 134 -7.59 -6.70 -7.11
CA ALA A 134 -6.96 -7.87 -6.52
C ALA A 134 -7.39 -8.09 -5.06
N LEU A 135 -7.55 -7.01 -4.27
CA LEU A 135 -8.08 -7.10 -2.91
C LEU A 135 -9.54 -7.56 -2.86
N ILE A 136 -10.37 -7.18 -3.83
CA ILE A 136 -11.77 -7.61 -3.94
C ILE A 136 -11.83 -9.09 -4.31
N ILE A 137 -11.05 -9.52 -5.31
CA ILE A 137 -11.05 -10.91 -5.80
C ILE A 137 -10.47 -11.85 -4.75
N LYS A 138 -9.47 -11.41 -3.98
CA LYS A 138 -8.93 -12.18 -2.86
C LYS A 138 -9.99 -12.48 -1.78
N ARG A 139 -11.03 -11.66 -1.66
CA ARG A 139 -12.12 -11.84 -0.66
C ARG A 139 -13.26 -12.73 -1.15
N ARG A 140 -13.27 -13.12 -2.43
CA ARG A 140 -14.25 -14.06 -2.99
C ARG A 140 -13.62 -15.44 -3.09
#